data_AF-A0A0R1GIK3-F1
#
_entry.id   AF-A0A0R1GIK3-F1
#
_cell.length_a   1.000
_cell.length_b   1.000
_cell.length_c   1.000
_cell.angle_alpha   90.00
_cell.angle_beta   90.00
_cell.angle_gamma   90.00
#
_symmetry.space_group_name_H-M   'P 1'
#
loop_
_entity.id
_entity.type
_entity.pdbx_description
1 polymer ?
#
loop_
_entity_poly.entity_id
_entity_poly.type
_entity_poly.pdbx_seq_one_letter_code
_entity_poly.pdbx_strand_id
1 'polypeptide(L)' 'MTDTLIDKTVAEATQLIQEFQKLLLGQHITTGDLGDSVVFGKLKQFPTRVRCGALAWHAVSDVIEEWGKRSGQQINFSK' A
#
# COMPACT_ATOMS: atom_id res chain seq x y z
N MET A 1 -8.04 3.36 3.48
CA MET A 1 -6.62 3.79 3.37
C MET A 1 -6.21 4.56 4.61
N THR A 2 -6.71 5.78 4.83
CA THR A 2 -6.34 6.61 6.00
C THR A 2 -6.62 5.89 7.31
N ASP A 3 -7.77 5.23 7.43
CA ASP A 3 -8.15 4.47 8.63
C ASP A 3 -7.28 3.23 8.86
N THR A 4 -6.66 2.71 7.80
CA THR A 4 -5.77 1.54 7.85
C THR A 4 -4.33 1.94 8.22
N LEU A 5 -3.96 3.19 7.97
CA LEU A 5 -2.60 3.72 8.18
C LEU A 5 -2.47 4.55 9.46
N ILE A 6 -3.58 4.99 10.06
CA ILE A 6 -3.56 5.77 11.30
C ILE A 6 -2.98 4.94 12.45
N ASP A 7 -2.18 5.58 13.31
CA ASP A 7 -1.46 4.96 14.43
C ASP A 7 -0.50 3.80 14.07
N LYS A 8 -0.20 3.61 12.78
CA LYS A 8 0.79 2.62 12.33
C LYS A 8 2.19 3.23 12.25
N THR A 9 3.18 2.40 12.57
CA THR A 9 4.58 2.73 12.33
C THR A 9 4.88 2.73 10.83
N VAL A 10 5.97 3.39 10.43
CA VAL A 10 6.42 3.40 9.03
C VAL A 10 6.66 1.98 8.49
N ALA A 11 7.19 1.08 9.30
CA ALA A 11 7.42 -0.31 8.89
C ALA A 11 6.10 -1.04 8.59
N GLU A 12 5.08 -0.88 9.45
CA GLU A 12 3.75 -1.48 9.26
C GLU A 12 3.03 -0.86 8.06
N ALA A 13 3.10 0.46 7.91
CA ALA A 13 2.53 1.16 6.77
C ALA A 13 3.14 0.68 5.45
N THR A 14 4.47 0.47 5.41
CA THR A 14 5.15 -0.11 4.25
C THR A 14 4.66 -1.52 3.93
N GLN A 15 4.48 -2.37 4.94
CA GLN A 15 3.94 -3.72 4.73
C GLN A 15 2.52 -3.68 4.17
N LEU A 16 1.65 -2.83 4.72
CA LEU A 16 0.26 -2.68 4.24
C LEU A 16 0.20 -2.19 2.79
N ILE A 17 1.06 -1.25 2.39
CA ILE A 17 1.13 -0.77 1.00
C ILE A 17 1.56 -1.91 0.06
N GLN A 18 2.56 -2.71 0.44
CA GLN A 18 3.00 -3.85 -0.37
C GLN A 18 1.90 -4.91 -0.51
N GLU A 19 1.13 -5.15 0.55
CA GLU A 19 0.00 -6.07 0.49
C GLU A 19 -1.15 -5.55 -0.35
N PHE A 20 -1.41 -4.23 -0.31
CA PHE A 20 -2.39 -3.61 -1.19
C PHE A 20 -1.99 -3.73 -2.67
N GLN A 21 -0.72 -3.55 -3.00
CA GLN A 21 -0.21 -3.77 -4.37
C GLN A 21 -0.38 -5.23 -4.81
N LYS A 22 -0.06 -6.20 -3.94
CA LYS A 22 -0.31 -7.63 -4.20
C LYS A 22 -1.79 -7.92 -4.41
N LEU A 23 -2.67 -7.32 -3.62
CA LEU A 23 -4.13 -7.43 -3.77
C LEU A 23 -4.60 -6.93 -5.13
N LEU A 24 -4.11 -5.76 -5.59
CA LEU A 24 -4.46 -5.20 -6.90
C LEU A 24 -3.97 -6.06 -8.07
N LEU A 25 -2.78 -6.66 -7.94
CA LEU A 25 -2.24 -7.63 -8.88
C LEU A 25 -2.90 -9.01 -8.76
N GLY A 26 -3.71 -9.21 -7.71
CA GLY A 26 -4.35 -10.46 -7.34
C GLY A 26 -3.38 -11.60 -7.09
N GLN A 27 -2.26 -11.27 -6.46
CA GLN A 27 -1.31 -12.20 -5.86
C GLN A 27 -1.78 -12.58 -4.45
N HIS A 28 -1.16 -13.61 -3.87
CA HIS A 28 -1.50 -14.06 -2.53
C HIS A 28 -1.06 -13.02 -1.49
N ILE A 29 -2.02 -12.53 -0.70
CA ILE A 29 -1.79 -11.71 0.50
C ILE A 29 -1.65 -12.64 1.71
N THR A 30 -0.77 -12.29 2.64
CA THR A 30 -0.37 -13.16 3.76
C THR A 30 -0.81 -12.60 5.10
N THR A 31 -1.00 -11.29 5.18
CA THR A 31 -1.17 -10.55 6.42
C THR A 31 -2.44 -9.70 6.29
N GLY A 32 -3.34 -9.91 7.25
CA GLY A 32 -4.78 -9.68 7.09
C GLY A 32 -5.30 -8.46 7.83
N ASP A 33 -4.82 -7.26 7.51
CA ASP A 33 -5.43 -6.04 8.06
C ASP A 33 -5.52 -4.88 7.06
N LEU A 34 -5.76 -5.23 5.78
CA LEU A 34 -6.17 -4.25 4.78
C LEU A 34 -7.58 -3.68 5.10
N GLY A 35 -8.30 -4.26 6.07
CA GLY A 35 -9.65 -3.86 6.47
C GLY A 35 -10.59 -3.76 5.27
N ASP A 36 -11.35 -2.67 5.21
CA ASP A 36 -12.25 -2.38 4.09
C ASP A 36 -11.53 -2.21 2.74
N SER A 37 -10.21 -2.05 2.74
CA SER A 37 -9.42 -1.93 1.51
C SER A 37 -9.35 -3.24 0.73
N VAL A 38 -9.72 -4.38 1.32
CA VAL A 38 -9.86 -5.68 0.63
C VAL A 38 -10.91 -5.61 -0.49
N VAL A 39 -11.92 -4.75 -0.37
CA VAL A 39 -12.95 -4.54 -1.41
C VAL A 39 -12.34 -4.10 -2.75
N PHE A 40 -11.20 -3.41 -2.71
CA PHE A 40 -10.49 -2.99 -3.92
C PHE A 40 -9.81 -4.15 -4.66
N GLY A 41 -9.77 -5.37 -4.13
CA GLY A 41 -9.28 -6.55 -4.85
C GLY A 41 -10.07 -6.85 -6.12
N LYS A 42 -11.34 -6.41 -6.20
CA LYS A 42 -12.14 -6.51 -7.44
C LYS A 42 -11.60 -5.66 -8.57
N LEU A 43 -10.77 -4.64 -8.29
CA LEU A 43 -10.13 -3.82 -9.31
C LEU A 43 -9.21 -4.64 -10.23
N LYS A 44 -8.72 -5.82 -9.80
CA LYS A 44 -7.99 -6.76 -10.67
C LYS A 44 -8.76 -7.10 -11.95
N GLN A 45 -10.09 -7.17 -11.86
CA GLN A 45 -10.98 -7.46 -13.00
C GLN A 45 -11.20 -6.25 -13.92
N PHE A 46 -10.77 -5.04 -13.49
CA PHE A 46 -10.93 -3.78 -14.21
C PHE A 46 -9.58 -3.04 -14.32
N PRO A 47 -8.68 -3.44 -15.24
CA PRO A 47 -7.31 -2.91 -15.34
C PRO A 47 -7.24 -1.38 -15.49
N THR A 48 -8.22 -0.79 -16.16
CA THR A 48 -8.35 0.67 -16.33
C THR A 48 -8.65 1.40 -15.03
N ARG A 49 -9.20 0.73 -14.02
CA ARG A 49 -9.56 1.30 -12.70
C ARG A 49 -8.53 1.02 -11.61
N VAL A 50 -7.61 0.07 -11.84
CA VAL A 50 -6.51 -0.24 -10.91
C VAL A 50 -5.68 1.01 -10.62
N ARG A 51 -5.32 1.79 -11.64
CA ARG A 51 -4.53 3.02 -11.46
C ARG A 51 -5.23 4.05 -10.57
N CYS A 52 -6.54 4.23 -10.72
CA CYS A 52 -7.30 5.16 -9.90
C CYS A 52 -7.38 4.71 -8.43
N GLY A 53 -7.54 3.41 -8.18
CA GLY A 53 -7.55 2.86 -6.82
C GLY A 53 -6.18 2.83 -6.15
N ALA A 54 -5.11 2.71 -6.94
CA ALA A 54 -3.73 2.68 -6.45
C ALA A 54 -3.15 4.08 -6.15
N LEU A 55 -3.69 5.14 -6.74
CA LEU A 55 -3.11 6.49 -6.70
C LEU A 55 -2.85 6.99 -5.27
N ALA A 56 -3.82 6.84 -4.37
CA ALA A 56 -3.69 7.30 -3.00
C ALA A 56 -2.59 6.53 -2.24
N TRP A 57 -2.49 5.21 -2.48
CA TRP A 57 -1.47 4.35 -1.88
C TRP A 57 -0.07 4.61 -2.45
N HIS A 58 0.03 4.96 -3.73
CA HIS A 58 1.28 5.41 -4.35
C HIS A 58 1.78 6.71 -3.71
N ALA A 59 0.90 7.70 -3.53
CA ALA A 59 1.30 8.96 -2.88
C ALA A 59 1.82 8.74 -1.45
N VAL A 60 1.18 7.86 -0.66
CA VAL A 60 1.67 7.50 0.68
C VAL A 60 3.03 6.80 0.61
N SER A 61 3.21 5.87 -0.34
CA SER A 61 4.48 5.18 -0.55
C SER A 61 5.63 6.16 -0.79
N ASP A 62 5.42 7.13 -1.68
CA ASP A 62 6.42 8.14 -2.03
C ASP A 62 6.78 9.00 -0.80
N VAL A 63 5.77 9.45 -0.05
CA VAL A 63 5.98 10.25 1.17
C VAL A 63 6.72 9.45 2.25
N ILE A 64 6.38 8.18 2.44
CA ILE A 64 7.06 7.31 3.41
C ILE A 64 8.52 7.09 3.00
N GLU A 65 8.79 6.88 1.72
CA GLU A 65 10.15 6.71 1.21
C GLU A 65 10.99 7.98 1.42
N GLU A 66 10.43 9.16 1.11
CA GLU A 66 11.07 10.45 1.36
C GLU A 66 11.31 10.68 2.86
N TRP A 67 10.34 10.34 3.69
CA TRP A 67 10.45 10.47 5.15
C TRP A 67 11.51 9.53 5.73
N GLY A 68 11.59 8.28 5.25
CA GLY A 68 12.62 7.32 5.61
C GLY A 68 14.02 7.79 5.24
N LYS A 69 14.20 8.33 4.02
CA LYS A 69 15.47 8.93 3.56
C LYS A 69 15.93 10.08 4.44
N ARG A 70 15.02 10.95 4.90
CA ARG A 70 15.32 12.06 5.80
C ARG A 70 15.67 11.63 7.23
N SER A 71 15.14 10.47 7.65
CA SER A 71 15.30 9.93 9.00
C SER A 71 16.46 8.93 9.13
N GLY A 72 17.21 8.69 8.05
CA GLY A 72 18.32 7.72 8.02
C GLY A 72 17.87 6.25 7.99
N GLN A 73 16.59 5.98 7.71
CA GLN A 73 16.01 4.64 7.69
C GLN A 73 15.77 4.21 6.23
N GLN A 74 16.52 3.21 5.76
CA GLN A 74 16.43 2.72 4.38
C GLN A 74 15.14 1.89 4.20
N ILE A 75 14.12 2.50 3.58
CA ILE A 75 12.86 1.84 3.21
C ILE A 75 12.95 1.46 1.73
N ASN A 76 13.07 0.17 1.42
CA ASN A 76 13.10 -0.32 0.03
C ASN A 76 11.68 -0.73 -0.42
N PHE A 77 11.04 0.11 -1.23
CA PHE A 77 9.92 -0.32 -2.06
C PHE A 77 10.46 -0.84 -3.40
N SER A 78 10.39 -2.15 -3.64
CA SER A 78 10.71 -2.71 -4.96
C SER A 78 9.66 -2.25 -5.97
N LYS A 79 10.14 -1.61 -7.04
CA LYS A 79 9.40 -1.02 -8.14
C LYS A 79 8.82 -2.06 -9.10
#